data_AF-A0A2G5VMB1-F1
#
_entry.id   AF-A0A2G5VMB1-F1
#
_cell.length_a   1.000
_cell.length_b   1.000
_cell.length_c   1.000
_cell.angle_alpha   90.00
_cell.angle_beta   90.00
_cell.angle_gamma   90.00
#
_symmetry.space_group_name_H-M   'P 1'
#
loop_
_entity.id
_entity.type
_entity.pdbx_description
1 polymer ?
#
loop_
_entity_poly.entity_id
_entity_poly.type
_entity_poly.pdbx_seq_one_letter_code
_entity_poly.pdbx_strand_id
1 'polypeptide(L)'
;MAVTFQMKEFTDKAARELKKPTRQMKCKFCQEEHHTSECNSIPQNEKLAMALKRNLCLTCLSPAFQLPVNHRGLRQNHLLCQGNICGRNREYHHASICDKIAGTNSSTGSKISLAEDEQEE
;
A
#
# COMPACT_ATOMS: atom_id res chain seq x y z
N MET A 1 27.31 8.56 45.14
CA MET A 1 26.61 7.39 44.57
C MET A 1 25.69 7.73 43.38
N ALA A 2 25.88 8.87 42.69
CA ALA A 2 25.03 9.26 41.54
C ALA A 2 25.51 8.67 40.21
N VAL A 3 26.84 8.55 40.03
CA VAL A 3 27.45 8.07 38.78
C VAL A 3 27.17 6.58 38.52
N THR A 4 27.14 5.76 39.57
CA THR A 4 26.82 4.33 39.48
C THR A 4 25.37 4.08 39.09
N PHE A 5 24.45 4.96 39.51
CA PHE A 5 23.04 4.89 39.12
C PHE A 5 22.85 5.25 37.64
N GLN A 6 23.51 6.29 37.16
CA GLN A 6 23.49 6.68 35.75
C GLN A 6 24.06 5.58 34.86
N MET A 7 25.20 4.98 35.25
CA MET A 7 25.78 3.86 34.50
C MET A 7 24.84 2.66 34.44
N LYS A 8 24.15 2.35 35.56
CA LYS A 8 23.14 1.28 35.58
C LYS A 8 22.00 1.56 34.60
N GLU A 9 21.49 2.79 34.54
CA GLU A 9 20.44 3.17 33.59
C GLU A 9 20.89 3.07 32.13
N PHE A 10 22.12 3.49 31.81
CA PHE A 10 22.68 3.34 30.46
C PHE A 10 22.81 1.86 30.08
N THR A 11 23.31 1.02 31.00
CA THR A 11 23.44 -0.42 30.75
C THR A 11 22.07 -1.11 30.62
N ASP A 12 21.09 -0.73 31.43
CA ASP A 12 19.73 -1.29 31.37
C ASP A 12 19.01 -0.89 30.07
N LYS A 13 19.22 0.34 29.58
CA LYS A 13 18.70 0.78 28.27
C LYS A 13 19.36 0.00 27.13
N ALA A 14 20.69 -0.11 27.12
CA ALA A 14 21.42 -0.87 26.11
C ALA A 14 21.00 -2.35 26.10
N ALA A 15 20.84 -2.97 27.26
CA ALA A 15 20.39 -4.35 27.37
C ALA A 15 18.95 -4.56 26.86
N ARG A 16 18.06 -3.58 27.04
CA ARG A 16 16.68 -3.62 26.50
C ARG A 16 16.65 -3.45 24.98
N GLU A 17 17.51 -2.60 24.43
CA GLU A 17 17.61 -2.42 22.98
C GLU A 17 18.14 -3.68 22.29
N LEU A 18 19.16 -4.33 22.87
CA LEU A 18 19.68 -5.61 22.37
C LEU A 18 18.66 -6.75 22.44
N LYS A 19 17.74 -6.71 23.42
CA LYS A 19 16.67 -7.70 23.58
C LYS A 19 15.41 -7.36 22.78
N LYS A 20 15.36 -6.23 22.06
CA LYS A 20 14.17 -5.84 21.32
C LYS A 20 14.03 -6.73 20.08
N PRO A 21 12.97 -7.54 19.95
CA PRO A 21 12.78 -8.35 18.77
C PRO A 21 12.58 -7.44 17.55
N THR A 22 13.43 -7.59 16.54
CA THR A 22 13.24 -6.93 15.24
C THR A 22 12.02 -7.56 14.58
N ARG A 23 10.96 -6.75 14.41
CA ARG A 23 9.77 -7.19 13.68
C ARG A 23 10.13 -7.23 12.19
N GLN A 24 10.45 -8.41 11.67
CA GLN A 24 10.60 -8.62 10.24
C GLN A 24 9.25 -8.36 9.55
N MET A 25 9.25 -7.45 8.59
CA MET A 25 8.07 -7.19 7.76
C MET A 25 7.94 -8.33 6.75
N LYS A 26 6.92 -9.18 6.95
CA LYS A 26 6.59 -10.27 6.04
C LYS A 26 5.36 -9.93 5.22
N CYS A 27 5.40 -10.29 3.95
CA CYS A 27 4.27 -10.18 3.05
C CYS A 27 3.10 -11.02 3.56
N LYS A 28 1.89 -10.48 3.60
CA LYS A 28 0.71 -11.23 4.10
C LYS A 28 0.13 -12.19 3.07
N PHE A 29 0.65 -12.15 1.83
CA PHE A 29 0.25 -13.01 0.74
C PHE A 29 1.15 -14.26 0.64
N CYS A 30 2.47 -14.12 0.61
CA CYS A 30 3.40 -15.24 0.50
C CYS A 30 4.37 -15.43 1.68
N GLN A 31 4.32 -14.55 2.69
CA GLN A 31 5.18 -14.61 3.88
C GLN A 31 6.68 -14.36 3.64
N GLU A 32 7.06 -13.94 2.43
CA GLU A 32 8.41 -13.51 2.09
C GLU A 32 8.72 -12.09 2.58
N GLU A 33 10.00 -11.70 2.53
CA GLU A 33 10.52 -10.39 2.97
C GLU A 33 10.30 -9.30 1.93
N HIS A 34 9.03 -8.93 1.68
CA HIS A 34 8.67 -7.79 0.84
C HIS A 34 7.35 -7.13 1.26
N HIS A 35 7.07 -5.95 0.72
CA HIS A 35 5.82 -5.24 1.02
C HIS A 35 4.63 -5.91 0.32
N THR A 36 3.51 -6.06 1.04
CA THR A 36 2.33 -6.81 0.57
C THR A 36 1.75 -6.27 -0.76
N SER A 37 1.95 -4.99 -1.07
CA SER A 37 1.53 -4.40 -2.36
C SER A 37 2.38 -4.82 -3.56
N GLU A 38 3.64 -5.19 -3.34
CA GLU A 38 4.61 -5.54 -4.39
C GLU A 38 4.68 -7.05 -4.65
N CYS A 39 3.81 -7.81 -3.98
CA CYS A 39 3.80 -9.25 -4.06
C CYS A 39 3.42 -9.73 -5.47
N ASN A 40 4.36 -10.37 -6.16
CA ASN A 40 4.14 -10.96 -7.50
C ASN A 40 4.00 -12.49 -7.49
N SER A 41 4.13 -13.12 -6.32
CA SER A 41 4.06 -14.58 -6.20
C SER A 41 2.65 -15.16 -6.43
N ILE A 42 1.61 -14.32 -6.35
CA ILE A 42 0.20 -14.72 -6.46
C ILE A 42 -0.42 -13.96 -7.62
N PRO A 43 -1.22 -14.63 -8.47
CA PRO A 43 -1.90 -13.98 -9.59
C PRO A 43 -2.91 -12.95 -9.08
N GLN A 44 -3.02 -11.83 -9.80
CA GLN A 44 -3.81 -10.67 -9.37
C GLN A 44 -5.27 -11.04 -9.08
N ASN A 45 -5.89 -11.83 -9.97
CA ASN A 45 -7.26 -12.36 -9.83
C ASN A 45 -7.53 -13.09 -8.52
N GLU A 46 -6.51 -13.69 -7.90
CA GLU A 46 -6.66 -14.43 -6.64
C GLU A 46 -6.31 -13.57 -5.42
N LYS A 47 -5.62 -12.43 -5.60
CA LYS A 47 -5.22 -11.56 -4.50
C LYS A 47 -6.43 -11.01 -3.75
N LEU A 48 -7.51 -10.66 -4.45
CA LEU A 48 -8.73 -10.16 -3.83
C LEU A 48 -9.41 -11.24 -2.98
N ALA A 49 -9.56 -12.45 -3.54
CA ALA A 49 -10.12 -13.59 -2.81
C ALA A 49 -9.27 -13.96 -1.58
N MET A 50 -7.94 -13.91 -1.69
CA MET A 50 -7.06 -14.16 -0.56
C MET A 50 -7.06 -13.04 0.49
N ALA A 51 -7.18 -11.78 0.07
CA ALA A 51 -7.31 -10.66 1.00
C ALA A 51 -8.56 -10.83 1.87
N LEU A 52 -9.69 -11.21 1.26
CA LEU A 52 -10.92 -11.53 1.99
C LEU A 52 -10.75 -12.72 2.93
N LYS A 53 -10.20 -13.85 2.45
CA LYS A 53 -9.95 -15.06 3.27
C LYS A 53 -9.07 -14.78 4.49
N ARG A 54 -8.09 -13.87 4.36
CA ARG A 54 -7.14 -13.52 5.43
C ARG A 54 -7.57 -12.29 6.24
N ASN A 55 -8.79 -11.79 6.04
CA ASN A 55 -9.30 -10.59 6.70
C ASN A 55 -8.31 -9.42 6.59
N LEU A 56 -7.84 -9.14 5.37
CA LEU A 56 -7.02 -7.99 5.06
C LEU A 56 -7.90 -6.85 4.56
N CYS A 57 -7.61 -5.64 5.05
CA CYS A 57 -8.20 -4.43 4.56
C CYS A 57 -7.78 -4.20 3.09
N LEU A 58 -8.77 -4.05 2.22
CA LEU A 58 -8.55 -3.89 0.79
C LEU A 58 -7.84 -2.57 0.44
N THR A 59 -7.93 -1.53 1.27
CA THR A 59 -7.29 -0.23 1.01
C THR A 59 -5.84 -0.15 1.44
N CYS A 60 -5.45 -0.85 2.52
CA CYS A 60 -4.11 -0.72 3.11
C CYS A 60 -3.36 -2.04 3.27
N LEU A 61 -3.91 -3.16 2.79
CA LEU A 61 -3.32 -4.50 2.86
C LEU A 61 -2.87 -4.89 4.29
N SER A 62 -3.54 -4.28 5.27
CA SER A 62 -3.31 -4.47 6.69
C SER A 62 -4.42 -5.29 7.32
N PRO A 63 -4.21 -5.92 8.50
CA PRO A 63 -5.25 -6.73 9.11
C PRO A 63 -6.50 -5.86 9.33
N ALA A 64 -7.69 -6.38 9.00
CA ALA A 64 -8.93 -5.63 8.83
C ALA A 64 -9.54 -5.07 10.13
N PHE A 65 -8.90 -5.25 11.28
CA PHE A 65 -9.37 -4.76 12.59
C PHE A 65 -9.03 -3.28 12.83
N GLN A 66 -9.15 -2.44 11.80
CA GLN A 66 -8.93 -1.00 11.89
C GLN A 66 -10.20 -0.27 11.51
N LEU A 67 -10.58 0.74 12.30
CA LEU A 67 -11.69 1.63 11.95
C LEU A 67 -11.40 2.31 10.60
N PRO A 68 -12.40 2.53 9.74
CA PRO A 68 -12.22 3.13 8.43
C PRO A 68 -11.44 4.45 8.45
N VAL A 69 -11.69 5.29 9.47
CA VAL A 69 -11.02 6.59 9.69
C VAL A 69 -9.50 6.47 9.87
N ASN A 70 -9.03 5.30 10.33
CA ASN A 70 -7.62 5.04 10.61
C ASN A 70 -6.86 4.41 9.43
N HIS A 71 -7.53 4.15 8.30
CA HIS A 71 -6.84 3.63 7.13
C HIS A 71 -5.89 4.70 6.55
N ARG A 72 -4.58 4.48 6.69
CA ARG A 72 -3.56 5.27 5.99
C ARG A 72 -3.77 5.27 4.47
N GLY A 73 -4.29 4.17 3.92
CA GLY A 73 -4.62 4.05 2.49
C GLY A 73 -5.64 5.10 2.01
N LEU A 74 -6.63 5.46 2.84
CA LEU A 74 -7.58 6.55 2.52
C LEU A 74 -6.90 7.93 2.52
N ARG A 75 -5.79 8.10 3.26
CA ARG A 75 -4.97 9.33 3.21
C ARG A 75 -3.99 9.32 2.04
N GLN A 76 -3.70 8.15 1.47
CA GLN A 76 -2.75 7.94 0.38
C GLN A 76 -3.52 7.60 -0.91
N ASN A 77 -4.24 8.59 -1.44
CA ASN A 77 -5.06 8.45 -2.65
C ASN A 77 -4.32 7.90 -3.88
N HIS A 78 -2.99 8.06 -3.93
CA HIS A 78 -2.14 7.54 -5.01
C HIS A 78 -1.94 6.01 -4.94
N LEU A 79 -2.18 5.37 -3.80
CA LEU A 79 -2.08 3.92 -3.63
C LEU A 79 -3.41 3.20 -3.86
N LEU A 80 -4.51 3.96 -3.93
CA LEU A 80 -5.83 3.43 -4.21
C LEU A 80 -6.03 3.23 -5.71
N CYS A 81 -6.90 2.29 -6.06
CA CYS A 81 -7.34 2.11 -7.43
C CYS A 81 -8.10 3.35 -7.90
N GLN A 82 -7.64 3.94 -9.00
CA GLN A 82 -8.28 5.09 -9.66
C GLN A 82 -9.11 4.68 -10.89
N GLY A 83 -9.31 3.37 -11.10
CA GLY A 83 -10.11 2.87 -12.21
C GLY A 83 -11.55 3.37 -12.11
N ASN A 84 -12.05 4.01 -13.18
CA ASN A 84 -13.41 4.55 -13.23
C ASN A 84 -14.49 3.50 -12.92
N ILE A 85 -14.26 2.25 -13.34
CA ILE A 85 -15.17 1.13 -13.08
C ILE A 85 -15.29 0.85 -11.58
N CYS A 86 -14.16 0.91 -10.86
CA CYS A 86 -14.09 0.68 -9.42
C CYS A 86 -14.64 1.86 -8.62
N GLY A 87 -14.36 3.10 -9.08
CA GLY A 87 -14.90 4.32 -8.48
C GLY A 87 -16.43 4.39 -8.56
N ARG A 88 -17.04 4.00 -9.69
CA ARG A 88 -18.50 3.99 -9.86
C ARG A 88 -19.22 3.05 -8.89
N ASN A 89 -18.61 1.90 -8.56
CA ASN A 89 -19.16 0.95 -7.60
C ASN A 89 -18.86 1.30 -6.13
N ARG A 90 -18.12 2.39 -5.86
CA ARG A 90 -17.63 2.77 -4.52
C ARG A 90 -16.80 1.67 -3.85
N GLU A 91 -16.15 0.82 -4.64
CA GLU A 91 -15.29 -0.26 -4.18
C GLU A 91 -13.87 0.27 -3.97
N TYR A 92 -13.59 0.88 -2.82
CA TYR A 92 -12.24 1.37 -2.50
C TYR A 92 -11.29 0.21 -2.20
N HIS A 93 -10.25 0.05 -3.02
CA HIS A 93 -9.20 -0.94 -2.83
C HIS A 93 -7.84 -0.41 -3.28
N HIS A 94 -6.78 -1.09 -2.86
CA HIS A 94 -5.41 -0.79 -3.24
C HIS A 94 -5.18 -1.15 -4.71
N ALA A 95 -4.43 -0.33 -5.44
CA ALA A 95 -4.20 -0.50 -6.89
C ALA A 95 -3.62 -1.88 -7.24
N SER A 96 -2.77 -2.43 -6.39
CA SER A 96 -2.11 -3.74 -6.59
C SER A 96 -3.03 -4.97 -6.48
N ILE A 97 -4.30 -4.79 -6.07
CA ILE A 97 -5.31 -5.86 -5.94
C ILE A 97 -6.39 -5.72 -7.02
N CYS A 98 -6.35 -4.66 -7.84
CA CYS A 98 -7.39 -4.44 -8.83
C CYS A 98 -7.22 -5.39 -10.02
N ASP A 99 -8.19 -6.27 -10.25
CA ASP A 99 -8.16 -7.21 -11.39
C ASP A 99 -8.46 -6.51 -12.73
N LYS A 100 -9.10 -5.34 -12.69
CA LYS A 100 -9.61 -4.63 -13.88
C LYS A 100 -8.56 -3.78 -14.60
N ILE A 101 -7.34 -3.68 -14.08
CA ILE A 101 -6.24 -2.91 -14.70
C ILE A 101 -5.65 -3.67 -15.91
N ALA A 102 -5.77 -5.00 -15.97
CA ALA A 102 -5.25 -5.79 -17.08
C ALA A 102 -6.01 -5.61 -18.42
N GLY A 103 -7.11 -4.84 -18.45
CA GLY A 103 -8.07 -4.86 -19.57
C GLY A 103 -8.35 -3.54 -20.30
N THR A 104 -7.76 -2.39 -19.94
CA THR A 104 -8.09 -1.11 -20.63
C THR A 104 -6.91 -0.15 -20.77
N ASN A 105 -5.83 -0.61 -21.42
CA ASN A 105 -5.00 0.32 -22.20
C ASN A 105 -5.59 0.43 -23.61
N SER A 106 -6.71 1.15 -23.72
CA SER A 106 -7.28 1.60 -25.00
C SER A 106 -8.08 2.88 -24.80
N SER A 107 -7.39 3.95 -24.38
CA SER A 107 -7.78 5.30 -24.79
C SER A 107 -6.55 6.21 -24.77
N THR A 108 -5.82 6.14 -25.87
CA THR A 108 -5.22 7.31 -26.53
C THR A 108 -6.10 8.54 -26.35
N GLY A 109 -5.56 9.60 -25.76
CA GLY A 109 -6.31 10.84 -25.54
C GLY A 109 -5.51 11.99 -24.94
N SER A 110 -4.23 12.12 -25.28
CA SER A 110 -3.51 13.38 -25.08
C SER A 110 -2.67 13.67 -26.31
N LYS A 111 -3.36 13.96 -27.42
CA LYS A 111 -2.84 14.84 -28.46
C LYS A 111 -3.53 16.18 -28.26
N ILE A 112 -2.88 17.10 -27.57
CA ILE A 112 -3.12 18.52 -27.82
C ILE A 112 -2.29 18.81 -29.07
N SER A 113 -2.93 18.74 -30.24
CA SER A 113 -2.39 19.34 -31.45
C SER A 113 -2.61 20.84 -31.33
N LEU A 114 -1.53 21.58 -31.05
CA LEU A 114 -1.48 23.02 -31.24
C LEU A 114 -1.56 23.23 -32.77
N ALA A 115 -2.71 23.69 -33.26
CA ALA A 115 -2.86 24.10 -34.64
C ALA A 115 -2.08 25.40 -34.84
N GLU A 116 -1.22 25.38 -35.86
CA GLU A 116 -0.67 26.55 -36.51
C GLU A 116 -1.82 27.23 -37.26
N ASP A 117 -2.10 28.49 -36.96
CA ASP A 117 -2.86 29.38 -37.84
C ASP A 117 -1.93 30.55 -38.20
N GLU A 118 -1.31 30.41 -39.36
CA GLU A 118 -0.87 31.52 -40.19
C GLU A 118 -2.13 32.29 -40.63
N GLN A 119 -2.21 33.58 -40.32
CA GLN A 119 -3.04 34.51 -41.09
C GLN A 119 -2.26 35.78 -41.40
N GLU A 120 -2.09 35.95 -42.71
CA GLU A 120 -1.67 37.12 -43.45
C GLU A 120 -2.58 38.33 -43.15
N GLU A 121 -1.98 39.49 -42.88
CA GLU A 121 -2.24 40.77 -43.58
C GLU A 121 -1.16 41.81 -43.27
#